data_AF-A0A1I1WZ29-F1
#
_entry.id   AF-A0A1I1WZ29-F1
#
_cell.length_a   1.000
_cell.length_b   1.000
_cell.length_c   1.000
_cell.angle_alpha   90.00
_cell.angle_beta   90.00
_cell.angle_gamma   90.00
#
_symmetry.space_group_name_H-M   'P 1'
#
loop_
_entity.id
_entity.type
_entity.pdbx_description
1 polymer ?
#
loop_
_entity_poly.entity_id
_entity_poly.type
_entity_poly.pdbx_seq_one_letter_code
_entity_poly.pdbx_strand_id
1 'polypeptide(L)' 'MAKRQTRRSISVKGITYQRLKDYCESTGLSVSGYLEEIIAEKLDAAGVPVPTVVKPRPTTKLIENEDIVSQHFTF' A
#
# COMPACT_ATOMS: atom_id res chain seq x y z
N MET A 1 -16.84 16.41 -0.59
CA MET A 1 -16.41 15.37 -1.54
C MET A 1 -15.11 14.79 -1.02
N ALA A 2 -15.10 13.53 -0.56
CA ALA A 2 -13.85 12.89 -0.13
C ALA A 2 -12.88 12.89 -1.32
N LYS A 3 -11.73 13.53 -1.14
CA LYS A 3 -10.69 13.66 -2.16
C LYS A 3 -10.34 12.24 -2.61
N ARG A 4 -10.65 11.90 -3.87
CA ARG A 4 -10.46 10.55 -4.46
C ARG A 4 -9.15 9.95 -3.96
N GLN A 5 -9.23 8.93 -3.11
CA GLN A 5 -8.06 8.18 -2.66
C GLN A 5 -7.44 7.54 -3.90
N THR A 6 -6.23 7.95 -4.23
CA THR A 6 -5.54 7.40 -5.39
C THR A 6 -4.83 6.13 -4.97
N ARG A 7 -5.15 5.00 -5.62
CA ARG A 7 -4.52 3.69 -5.36
C ARG A 7 -2.99 3.80 -5.42
N ARG A 8 -2.31 3.16 -4.46
CA ARG A 8 -0.85 3.03 -4.42
C ARG A 8 -0.51 1.55 -4.22
N SER A 9 0.28 0.99 -5.14
CA SER A 9 0.77 -0.39 -5.05
C SER A 9 2.16 -0.41 -4.44
N ILE A 10 2.42 -1.39 -3.58
CA ILE A 10 3.75 -1.73 -3.05
C ILE A 10 4.10 -3.16 -3.44
N SER A 11 5.37 -3.40 -3.77
CA SER A 11 5.87 -4.75 -4.05
C SER A 11 6.27 -5.42 -2.74
N VAL A 12 5.81 -6.66 -2.53
CA VAL A 12 6.12 -7.49 -1.35
C VAL A 12 6.33 -8.94 -1.78
N LYS A 13 7.01 -9.75 -0.95
CA LYS A 13 7.12 -11.19 -1.19
C LYS A 13 5.73 -11.85 -1.12
N GLY A 14 5.46 -12.80 -2.02
CA GLY A 14 4.16 -13.48 -2.08
C GLY A 14 3.75 -14.15 -0.76
N ILE A 15 4.69 -14.82 -0.09
CA ILE A 15 4.44 -15.46 1.23
C ILE A 15 4.04 -14.42 2.28
N THR A 16 4.67 -13.23 2.26
CA THR A 16 4.34 -12.14 3.18
C THR A 16 2.95 -11.60 2.91
N TYR A 17 2.59 -11.40 1.64
CA TYR A 17 1.25 -10.97 1.26
C TYR A 17 0.19 -11.98 1.68
N GLN A 18 0.41 -13.28 1.43
CA GLN A 18 -0.55 -14.31 1.80
C GLN A 18 -0.81 -14.31 3.31
N ARG A 19 0.25 -14.28 4.13
CA ARG A 19 0.11 -14.17 5.59
C ARG A 19 -0.67 -12.93 6.03
N LEU A 20 -0.40 -11.78 5.40
CA LEU A 20 -1.11 -10.54 5.68
C LEU A 20 -2.59 -10.64 5.33
N LYS A 21 -2.91 -11.21 4.16
CA LYS A 21 -4.27 -11.40 3.67
C LYS A 21 -5.06 -12.33 4.61
N ASP A 22 -4.51 -13.50 4.93
CA ASP A 22 -5.17 -14.49 5.78
C ASP A 22 -5.47 -13.90 7.17
N TYR A 23 -4.52 -13.13 7.73
CA TYR A 23 -4.72 -12.42 8.99
C TYR A 23 -5.86 -11.40 8.90
N CYS A 24 -5.86 -10.54 7.88
CA CYS A 24 -6.90 -9.53 7.69
C CYS A 24 -8.29 -10.17 7.50
N GLU A 25 -8.38 -11.26 6.74
CA GLU A 25 -9.63 -11.99 6.52
C GLU A 25 -10.16 -12.61 7.81
N SER A 26 -9.28 -13.20 8.64
CA SER A 26 -9.67 -13.80 9.92
C SER A 26 -10.17 -12.76 10.94
N THR A 27 -9.77 -11.50 10.79
CA THR A 27 -10.10 -10.40 11.70
C THR A 27 -11.18 -9.46 11.14
N GLY A 28 -11.68 -9.72 9.94
CA GLY A 28 -12.68 -8.87 9.28
C GLY A 28 -12.16 -7.51 8.82
N LEU A 29 -10.84 -7.37 8.69
CA LEU A 29 -10.16 -6.15 8.26
C LEU A 29 -9.87 -6.17 6.77
N SER A 30 -9.80 -4.99 6.15
CA SER A 30 -9.22 -4.85 4.81
C SER A 30 -7.70 -4.76 4.90
N VAL A 31 -7.00 -5.37 3.93
CA VAL A 31 -5.53 -5.29 3.85
C VAL A 31 -5.04 -3.84 3.78
N SER A 32 -5.75 -2.96 3.05
CA SER A 32 -5.36 -1.55 2.96
C SER A 32 -5.58 -0.81 4.26
N GLY A 33 -6.72 -1.00 4.94
CA GLY A 33 -7.00 -0.34 6.21
C GLY A 33 -6.01 -0.74 7.29
N TYR A 34 -5.73 -2.04 7.40
CA TYR A 34 -4.75 -2.54 8.35
C TYR A 34 -3.34 -2.01 8.10
N LEU A 35 -2.92 -1.92 6.82
CA LEU A 35 -1.62 -1.31 6.48
C LEU A 35 -1.58 0.20 6.78
N GLU A 36 -2.66 0.94 6.50
CA GLU A 36 -2.73 2.37 6.79
C GLU A 36 -2.60 2.65 8.29
N GLU A 37 -3.28 1.85 9.13
CA GLU A 37 -3.19 1.95 10.59
C GLU A 37 -1.77 1.68 11.11
N ILE A 38 -1.15 0.57 10.68
CA ILE A 38 0.21 0.24 11.11
C ILE A 38 1.22 1.28 10.64
N ILE A 39 1.10 1.75 9.40
CA ILE A 39 2.02 2.75 8.85
C ILE A 39 1.88 4.05 9.64
N ALA A 40 0.64 4.50 9.91
CA ALA A 40 0.39 5.69 10.71
C ALA A 40 0.99 5.56 12.11
N GLU A 41 0.68 4.47 12.83
CA GLU A 41 1.19 4.21 14.18
C GLU A 41 2.73 4.25 14.22
N LYS A 42 3.39 3.59 13.25
CA LYS A 42 4.86 3.56 13.20
C LYS A 42 5.49 4.90 12.86
N LEU A 43 4.89 5.67 11.96
CA LEU A 43 5.40 6.99 11.59
C LEU A 43 5.17 8.02 12.70
N ASP A 44 4.01 7.96 13.36
CA ASP A 44 3.67 8.82 14.49
C ASP A 44 4.61 8.55 15.68
N ALA A 45 4.85 7.28 16.00
CA ALA A 45 5.81 6.89 17.04
C ALA A 45 7.24 7.34 16.72
N ALA A 46 7.60 7.45 15.44
CA ALA A 46 8.87 7.96 14.98
C ALA A 46 8.93 9.50 14.87
N GLY A 47 7.83 10.21 15.18
CA GLY A 47 7.74 11.67 15.06
C GLY A 47 7.83 12.18 13.63
N VAL A 48 7.51 11.34 12.64
CA VAL A 48 7.56 11.74 11.22
C VAL A 48 6.40 12.69 10.94
N PRO A 49 6.66 13.93 10.48
CA PRO A 49 5.59 14.89 10.27
C PRO A 49 4.67 14.47 9.12
N VAL A 50 3.36 14.63 9.32
CA VAL A 50 2.36 14.37 8.29
C VAL A 50 2.54 15.36 7.13
N PRO A 51 2.76 14.89 5.88
CA PRO A 51 2.90 15.78 4.73
C PRO A 51 1.60 16.53 4.44
N THR A 52 1.66 17.86 4.34
CA THR A 52 0.50 18.70 3.99
C THR A 52 0.22 18.74 2.47
N VAL A 53 1.19 18.33 1.66
CA VAL A 53 1.09 18.35 0.19
C VAL A 53 1.62 17.03 -0.39
N VAL A 54 0.76 16.33 -1.13
CA VAL A 54 1.15 15.13 -1.89
C VAL A 54 1.58 15.57 -3.29
N LYS A 55 2.87 15.45 -3.61
CA LYS A 55 3.36 15.67 -4.99
C LYS A 55 2.94 14.50 -5.88
N PRO A 56 2.55 14.74 -7.14
CA PRO A 56 2.27 13.66 -8.07
C PRO A 56 3.52 12.80 -8.28
N ARG A 57 3.33 11.47 -8.40
CA ARG A 57 4.43 10.55 -8.69
C ARG A 57 5.03 10.93 -10.06
N PRO A 58 6.36 11.12 -10.17
CA PRO A 58 7.00 11.29 -11.47
C PRO A 58 6.79 10.04 -12.33
N THR A 59 6.33 10.22 -13.57
CA THR A 59 6.16 9.17 -14.57
C THR A 59 7.53 8.73 -15.09
N THR A 60 8.19 7.82 -14.37
CA THR A 60 9.36 7.12 -14.89
C THR A 60 8.90 6.21 -16.03
N LYS A 61 9.39 6.44 -17.26
CA LYS A 61 9.25 5.46 -18.37
C LYS A 61 9.93 4.16 -17.90
N LEU A 62 9.14 3.11 -17.71
CA LEU A 62 9.61 1.79 -17.27
C LEU A 62 10.58 1.23 -18.31
N ILE A 63 11.81 0.92 -17.89
CA ILE A 63 12.71 0.05 -18.64
C ILE A 63 12.17 -1.37 -18.40
N GLU A 64 11.74 -2.01 -19.49
CA GLU A 64 11.35 -3.41 -19.54
C GLU A 64 12.54 -4.25 -19.09
N ASN A 65 12.50 -4.85 -17.90
CA ASN A 65 13.24 -6.04 -17.50
C ASN A 65 13.07 -6.20 -15.98
N GLU A 66 11.99 -6.86 -15.58
CA GLU A 66 11.91 -7.83 -14.48
C GLU A 66 10.44 -8.17 -14.29
N ASP A 67 10.13 -9.47 -14.36
CA ASP A 67 8.81 -10.06 -14.16
C ASP A 67 8.25 -9.75 -12.77
N ILE A 68 7.76 -8.53 -12.56
CA ILE A 68 6.86 -8.23 -11.46
C ILE A 68 5.53 -8.85 -11.87
N VAL A 69 5.28 -10.09 -11.42
CA VAL A 69 3.98 -10.75 -11.49
C VAL A 69 2.98 -9.91 -10.71
N SER A 70 2.45 -8.90 -11.37
CA SER A 70 1.51 -7.95 -10.81
C SER A 70 0.12 -8.52 -11.06
N GLN A 71 -0.35 -9.41 -10.18
CA GLN A 71 -1.75 -9.78 -10.12
C GLN A 71 -2.57 -8.55 -9.74
N HIS A 72 -3.01 -7.81 -10.76
CA HIS A 72 -3.98 -6.75 -10.62
C HIS A 72 -5.36 -7.39 -10.46
N PHE A 73 -5.88 -7.45 -9.23
CA PHE A 73 -7.29 -7.73 -9.01
C PHE A 73 -8.09 -6.48 -9.36
N THR A 74 -8.82 -6.53 -10.48
CA THR A 74 -9.99 -5.69 -10.77
C THR A 74 -11.20 -6.31 -10.06
N PHE A 75 -11.93 -5.50 -9.30
CA PHE A 75 -13.28 -5.82 -8.84
C PHE A 75 -14.28 -5.63 -9.99
#